data_AF-A0A972EL51-F1
#
_entry.id   AF-A0A972EL51-F1
#
_cell.length_a   1.000
_cell.length_b   1.000
_cell.length_c   1.000
_cell.angle_alpha   90.00
_cell.angle_beta   90.00
_cell.angle_gamma   90.00
#
_symmetry.space_group_name_H-M   'P 1'
#
loop_
_entity.id
_entity.type
_entity.pdbx_description
1 polymer ?
#
loop_
_entity_poly.entity_id
_entity_poly.type
_entity_poly.pdbx_seq_one_letter_code
_entity_poly.pdbx_strand_id
1 'polypeptide(L)'
;MPILRGRDIKRYGYNFADLWLIATFPSKKYNIEKFPEVKRHLLSFGINRLEQSGKKYVINGQIINARKKTNNKWFETQDNIGYWEDFSKQKIIYSEIVRNPQFYYDQKGTFFVEATAFFMTGIHLDYLTALLNSRVFSYIFKTFYAGGGLGSEGYRYKKAFLINMPIPKYKASPIQKQIINLCNTRSLRNHVEIDNEIEKSIINLIGLSRDEANIINEEIN
;
A
#
# COMPACT_ATOMS: atom_id res chain seq x y z
N MET A 1 0.98 -14.27 7.71
CA MET A 1 1.84 -13.15 7.26
C MET A 1 1.22 -11.85 7.77
N PRO A 2 2.00 -10.89 8.29
CA PRO A 2 1.46 -9.61 8.77
C PRO A 2 0.72 -8.87 7.65
N ILE A 3 -0.47 -8.31 7.94
CA ILE A 3 -1.25 -7.54 6.97
C ILE A 3 -1.44 -6.10 7.45
N LEU A 4 -1.35 -5.15 6.52
CA LEU A 4 -1.75 -3.75 6.71
C LEU A 4 -2.97 -3.46 5.85
N ARG A 5 -3.98 -2.83 6.46
CA ARG A 5 -5.12 -2.23 5.74
C ARG A 5 -4.82 -0.76 5.48
N GLY A 6 -5.60 -0.12 4.60
CA GLY A 6 -5.45 1.33 4.33
C GLY A 6 -5.38 2.18 5.61
N ARG A 7 -6.29 1.94 6.56
CA ARG A 7 -6.32 2.69 7.83
C ARG A 7 -5.09 2.51 8.72
N ASP A 8 -4.36 1.41 8.54
CA ASP A 8 -3.16 1.07 9.32
C ASP A 8 -1.93 1.82 8.79
N ILE A 9 -1.96 2.33 7.56
CA ILE A 9 -0.85 3.07 6.93
C ILE A 9 -0.86 4.53 7.40
N LYS A 10 0.34 5.08 7.65
CA LYS A 10 0.57 6.45 8.11
C LYS A 10 1.66 7.11 7.26
N ARG A 11 1.76 8.44 7.37
CA ARG A 11 2.87 9.20 6.79
C ARG A 11 4.19 8.67 7.36
N TYR A 12 5.05 8.14 6.49
CA TYR A 12 6.34 7.51 6.86
C TYR A 12 6.25 6.31 7.82
N GLY A 13 5.08 5.69 8.02
CA GLY A 13 4.94 4.66 9.04
C GLY A 13 3.64 3.87 8.97
N TYR A 14 3.37 3.10 10.00
CA TYR A 14 2.17 2.28 10.12
C TYR A 14 1.82 2.02 11.59
N ASN A 15 0.56 1.68 11.83
CA ASN A 15 0.07 1.18 13.11
C ASN A 15 -0.35 -0.27 12.93
N PHE A 16 0.50 -1.22 13.35
CA PHE A 16 0.19 -2.63 13.17
C PHE A 16 -0.92 -3.06 14.12
N ALA A 17 -2.01 -3.60 13.56
CA ALA A 17 -3.20 -3.99 14.29
C ALA A 17 -3.17 -5.44 14.81
N ASP A 18 -1.99 -6.06 14.86
CA ASP A 18 -1.79 -7.49 15.15
C ASP A 18 -2.67 -8.41 14.29
N LEU A 19 -2.82 -8.04 13.01
CA LEU A 19 -3.58 -8.81 12.04
C LEU A 19 -2.67 -9.62 11.14
N TRP A 20 -3.11 -10.85 10.87
CA TRP A 20 -2.34 -11.84 10.13
C TRP A 20 -3.20 -12.49 9.06
N LEU A 21 -2.61 -12.70 7.89
CA LEU A 21 -3.19 -13.44 6.78
C LEU A 21 -2.68 -14.88 6.77
N ILE A 22 -3.59 -15.85 6.64
CA ILE A 22 -3.25 -17.23 6.28
C ILE A 22 -3.24 -17.32 4.75
N ALA A 23 -2.05 -17.37 4.17
CA ALA A 23 -1.88 -17.41 2.73
C ALA A 23 -1.75 -18.85 2.22
N THR A 24 -2.74 -19.32 1.47
CA THR A 24 -2.78 -20.68 0.89
C THR A 24 -2.60 -20.63 -0.63
N PHE A 25 -1.43 -20.16 -1.07
CA PHE A 25 -1.16 -20.03 -2.51
C PHE A 25 -0.90 -21.39 -3.17
N PRO A 26 -1.50 -21.68 -4.35
CA PRO A 26 -1.22 -22.91 -5.11
C PRO A 26 0.28 -23.11 -5.40
N SER A 27 1.01 -22.01 -5.67
CA SER A 27 2.46 -22.02 -5.97
C SER A 27 3.30 -22.58 -4.82
N LYS A 28 2.80 -22.51 -3.59
CA LYS A 28 3.51 -22.98 -2.38
C LYS A 28 3.31 -24.47 -2.10
N LYS A 29 2.39 -25.13 -2.80
CA LYS A 29 2.14 -26.58 -2.71
C LYS A 29 1.98 -27.07 -1.27
N TYR A 30 1.26 -26.32 -0.44
CA TYR A 30 1.06 -26.69 0.96
C TYR A 30 0.35 -28.05 1.08
N ASN A 31 0.72 -28.79 2.14
CA ASN A 31 -0.03 -29.94 2.60
C ASN A 31 -0.90 -29.53 3.81
N ILE A 32 -2.19 -29.36 3.58
CA ILE A 32 -3.14 -28.91 4.62
C ILE A 32 -3.26 -29.89 5.79
N GLU A 33 -2.93 -31.17 5.60
CA GLU A 33 -2.93 -32.18 6.67
C GLU A 33 -1.87 -31.89 7.75
N LYS A 34 -0.82 -31.13 7.42
CA LYS A 34 0.17 -30.67 8.40
C LYS A 34 -0.34 -29.54 9.29
N PHE A 35 -1.52 -29.00 9.00
CA PHE A 35 -2.11 -27.86 9.70
C PHE A 35 -3.56 -28.19 10.13
N PRO A 36 -3.75 -29.13 11.08
CA PRO A 36 -5.08 -29.64 11.45
C PRO A 36 -6.03 -28.55 11.92
N GLU A 37 -5.54 -27.56 12.67
CA GLU A 37 -6.34 -26.45 13.16
C GLU A 37 -6.82 -25.52 12.04
N VAL A 38 -5.93 -25.21 11.08
CA VAL A 38 -6.29 -24.41 9.90
C VAL A 38 -7.28 -25.18 9.04
N LYS A 39 -7.05 -26.49 8.83
CA LYS A 39 -7.97 -27.36 8.09
C LYS A 39 -9.36 -27.36 8.71
N ARG A 40 -9.45 -27.57 10.03
CA ARG A 40 -10.70 -27.57 10.80
C ARG A 40 -11.42 -26.23 10.70
N HIS A 41 -10.68 -25.14 10.89
CA HIS A 41 -11.23 -23.79 10.78
C HIS A 41 -11.80 -23.54 9.38
N LEU A 42 -11.06 -23.85 8.31
CA LEU A 42 -11.56 -23.66 6.95
C LEU A 42 -12.80 -24.53 6.69
N LEU A 43 -12.78 -25.82 7.06
CA LEU A 43 -13.93 -26.71 6.87
C LEU A 43 -15.19 -26.26 7.62
N SER A 44 -15.06 -25.46 8.69
CA SER A 44 -16.22 -24.88 9.39
C SER A 44 -17.08 -23.96 8.51
N PHE A 45 -16.51 -23.40 7.43
CA PHE A 45 -17.28 -22.63 6.44
C PHE A 45 -18.06 -23.51 5.45
N GLY A 46 -17.87 -24.83 5.51
CA GLY A 46 -18.54 -25.83 4.67
C GLY A 46 -17.78 -26.11 3.37
N ILE A 47 -17.48 -27.39 3.11
CA ILE A 47 -16.73 -27.80 1.91
C ILE A 47 -17.44 -27.40 0.61
N ASN A 48 -18.78 -27.43 0.60
CA ASN A 48 -19.60 -27.06 -0.56
C ASN A 48 -19.43 -25.60 -0.99
N ARG A 49 -18.99 -24.71 -0.07
CA ARG A 49 -18.64 -23.32 -0.37
C ARG A 49 -17.19 -23.17 -0.79
N LEU A 50 -16.29 -23.99 -0.24
CA LEU A 50 -14.85 -23.84 -0.41
C LEU A 50 -14.28 -24.60 -1.60
N GLU A 51 -14.88 -25.72 -2.00
CA GLU A 51 -14.39 -26.44 -3.16
C GLU A 51 -14.45 -25.56 -4.42
N GLN A 52 -13.50 -25.77 -5.31
CA GLN A 52 -13.36 -25.00 -6.54
C GLN A 52 -13.89 -25.83 -7.72
N SER A 53 -15.16 -26.25 -7.63
CA SER A 53 -15.80 -27.16 -8.59
C SER A 53 -16.76 -26.46 -9.55
N GLY A 54 -17.24 -25.26 -9.20
CA GLY A 54 -18.31 -24.54 -9.88
C GLY A 54 -19.72 -25.15 -9.70
N LYS A 55 -19.88 -26.15 -8.82
CA LYS A 55 -21.17 -26.80 -8.56
C LYS A 55 -22.14 -25.91 -7.78
N LYS A 56 -23.43 -26.24 -7.89
CA LYS A 56 -24.50 -25.70 -7.05
C LYS A 56 -25.06 -26.80 -6.17
N TYR A 57 -25.30 -26.47 -4.91
CA TYR A 57 -25.85 -27.36 -3.91
C TYR A 57 -27.17 -26.79 -3.40
N VAL A 58 -28.13 -27.66 -3.10
CA VAL A 58 -29.35 -27.29 -2.36
C VAL A 58 -29.24 -27.91 -0.99
N ILE A 59 -29.11 -27.08 0.04
CA ILE A 59 -28.98 -27.52 1.45
C ILE A 59 -30.03 -26.78 2.25
N ASN A 60 -30.93 -27.51 2.91
CA ASN A 60 -32.03 -26.94 3.70
C ASN A 60 -32.86 -25.91 2.89
N GLY A 61 -33.12 -26.20 1.62
CA GLY A 61 -33.86 -25.31 0.72
C GLY A 61 -33.09 -24.07 0.22
N GLN A 62 -31.83 -23.87 0.62
CA GLN A 62 -31.00 -22.76 0.16
C GLN A 62 -30.00 -23.21 -0.91
N ILE A 63 -29.82 -22.36 -1.93
CA ILE A 63 -28.81 -22.57 -2.98
C ILE A 63 -27.45 -22.08 -2.48
N ILE A 64 -26.48 -22.99 -2.44
CA ILE A 64 -25.09 -22.69 -2.12
C ILE A 64 -24.26 -22.93 -3.37
N ASN A 65 -23.53 -21.91 -3.81
CA ASN A 65 -22.61 -22.01 -4.94
C ASN A 65 -21.20 -22.33 -4.42
N ALA A 66 -20.56 -23.33 -5.01
CA ALA A 66 -19.14 -23.55 -4.87
C ALA A 66 -18.35 -22.42 -5.55
N ARG A 67 -17.07 -22.31 -5.21
CA ARG A 67 -16.15 -21.41 -5.91
C ARG A 67 -16.00 -21.84 -7.37
N LYS A 68 -15.65 -20.87 -8.24
CA LYS A 68 -15.37 -21.08 -9.67
C LYS A 68 -14.48 -22.31 -9.85
N LYS A 69 -14.77 -23.12 -10.88
CA LYS A 69 -13.99 -24.31 -11.18
C LYS A 69 -12.53 -23.97 -11.47
N THR A 70 -11.60 -24.56 -10.73
CA THR A 70 -10.14 -24.45 -10.96
C THR A 70 -9.47 -25.81 -10.70
N ASN A 71 -8.17 -25.92 -10.98
CA ASN A 71 -7.36 -27.08 -10.63
C ASN A 71 -6.68 -26.95 -9.25
N ASN A 72 -6.98 -25.88 -8.51
CA ASN A 72 -6.38 -25.61 -7.20
C ASN A 72 -7.10 -26.44 -6.12
N LYS A 73 -6.43 -26.64 -4.99
CA LYS A 73 -7.05 -27.34 -3.85
C LYS A 73 -8.16 -26.48 -3.24
N TRP A 74 -9.13 -27.13 -2.59
CA TRP A 74 -10.28 -26.47 -1.98
C TRP A 74 -9.92 -25.44 -0.89
N PHE A 75 -8.72 -25.48 -0.33
CA PHE A 75 -8.24 -24.52 0.67
C PHE A 75 -7.38 -23.40 0.08
N GLU A 76 -7.03 -23.47 -1.21
CA GLU A 76 -6.13 -22.52 -1.85
C GLU A 76 -6.86 -21.28 -2.40
N THR A 77 -6.11 -20.22 -2.69
CA THR A 77 -6.62 -19.06 -3.43
C THR A 77 -7.12 -19.48 -4.82
N GLN A 78 -8.16 -18.81 -5.32
CA GLN A 78 -8.72 -19.15 -6.64
C GLN A 78 -7.83 -18.64 -7.79
N ASP A 79 -7.38 -17.39 -7.68
CA ASP A 79 -6.52 -16.78 -8.68
C ASP A 79 -5.06 -17.18 -8.45
N ASN A 80 -4.34 -17.32 -9.58
CA ASN A 80 -2.90 -17.48 -9.55
C ASN A 80 -2.25 -16.12 -9.26
N ILE A 81 -1.62 -16.00 -8.10
CA ILE A 81 -0.91 -14.79 -7.70
C ILE A 81 0.56 -14.97 -8.09
N GLY A 82 0.88 -14.68 -9.36
CA GLY A 82 2.25 -14.82 -9.90
C GLY A 82 3.26 -13.85 -9.26
N TYR A 83 2.79 -12.75 -8.70
CA TYR A 83 3.61 -11.71 -8.05
C TYR A 83 3.72 -11.88 -6.53
N TRP A 84 3.39 -13.06 -5.98
CA TRP A 84 3.38 -13.26 -4.52
C TRP A 84 4.74 -12.99 -3.85
N GLU A 85 5.84 -13.15 -4.59
CA GLU A 85 7.20 -12.83 -4.12
C GLU A 85 7.44 -11.33 -3.97
N ASP A 86 6.72 -10.49 -4.70
CA ASP A 86 6.87 -9.04 -4.61
C ASP A 86 6.42 -8.50 -3.26
N PHE A 87 5.52 -9.20 -2.56
CA PHE A 87 5.17 -8.86 -1.17
C PHE A 87 6.33 -9.04 -0.20
N SER A 88 7.37 -9.80 -0.56
CA SER A 88 8.58 -9.96 0.25
C SER A 88 9.68 -8.98 -0.14
N LYS A 89 9.48 -8.19 -1.21
CA LYS A 89 10.45 -7.17 -1.63
C LYS A 89 10.30 -5.90 -0.79
N GLN A 90 11.38 -5.10 -0.80
CA GLN A 90 11.32 -3.70 -0.42
C GLN A 90 10.28 -2.99 -1.28
N LYS A 91 9.35 -2.29 -0.64
CA LYS A 91 8.19 -1.70 -1.31
C LYS A 91 7.65 -0.49 -0.55
N ILE A 92 7.03 0.42 -1.29
CA ILE A 92 6.20 1.47 -0.71
C ILE A 92 4.78 0.95 -0.63
N ILE A 93 4.15 1.08 0.53
CA ILE A 93 2.76 0.72 0.81
C ILE A 93 1.97 2.02 1.03
N TYR A 94 0.81 2.15 0.39
CA TYR A 94 0.00 3.36 0.48
C TYR A 94 -1.50 3.10 0.39
N SER A 95 -2.26 3.96 1.05
CA SER A 95 -3.73 3.95 1.01
C SER A 95 -4.25 4.62 -0.25
N GLU A 96 -5.29 4.05 -0.86
CA GLU A 96 -5.90 4.67 -2.02
C GLU A 96 -6.67 5.94 -1.65
N ILE A 97 -7.51 5.88 -0.62
CA ILE A 97 -8.38 6.98 -0.18
C ILE A 97 -7.72 7.67 1.01
N VAL A 98 -7.42 8.96 0.86
CA VAL A 98 -6.73 9.73 1.89
C VAL A 98 -7.25 11.16 1.99
N ARG A 99 -6.96 11.81 3.12
CA ARG A 99 -7.03 13.27 3.28
C ARG A 99 -5.65 13.93 3.25
N ASN A 100 -4.62 13.16 3.58
CA ASN A 100 -3.22 13.57 3.61
C ASN A 100 -2.38 12.39 3.09
N PRO A 101 -1.20 12.64 2.48
CA PRO A 101 -0.39 11.56 1.94
C PRO A 101 0.04 10.57 3.04
N GLN A 102 -0.13 9.28 2.75
CA GLN A 102 0.15 8.17 3.66
C GLN A 102 0.94 7.10 2.91
N PHE A 103 2.23 7.35 2.71
CA PHE A 103 3.15 6.40 2.09
C PHE A 103 4.14 5.88 3.12
N TYR A 104 4.23 4.56 3.22
CA TYR A 104 5.15 3.86 4.12
C TYR A 104 6.16 3.04 3.32
N TYR A 105 7.44 3.22 3.61
CA TYR A 105 8.49 2.40 3.02
C TYR A 105 8.78 1.15 3.87
N ASP A 106 8.30 0.00 3.41
CA ASP A 106 8.57 -1.31 4.01
C ASP A 106 9.94 -1.83 3.55
N GLN A 107 10.99 -1.41 4.26
CA GLN A 107 12.39 -1.79 4.01
C GLN A 107 12.68 -3.27 4.21
N LYS A 108 11.85 -3.97 5.01
CA LYS A 108 12.06 -5.38 5.33
C LYS A 108 11.23 -6.32 4.46
N GLY A 109 10.32 -5.77 3.64
CA GLY A 109 9.42 -6.57 2.84
C GLY A 109 8.47 -7.44 3.69
N THR A 110 8.05 -6.94 4.86
CA THR A 110 7.34 -7.75 5.86
C THR A 110 5.83 -7.86 5.59
N PHE A 111 5.22 -6.81 5.01
CA PHE A 111 3.76 -6.68 5.04
C PHE A 111 3.08 -7.07 3.74
N PHE A 112 1.94 -7.76 3.91
CA PHE A 112 0.91 -7.86 2.88
C PHE A 112 -0.05 -6.69 3.01
N VAL A 113 -0.73 -6.35 1.91
CA VAL A 113 -1.70 -5.26 1.88
C VAL A 113 -3.10 -5.80 1.58
N GLU A 114 -4.09 -5.25 2.27
CA GLU A 114 -5.50 -5.54 2.04
C GLU A 114 -6.06 -4.72 0.86
N ALA A 115 -7.27 -5.02 0.40
CA ALA A 115 -7.95 -4.16 -0.57
C ALA A 115 -8.05 -2.72 -0.03
N THR A 116 -8.06 -1.72 -0.91
CA THR A 116 -7.93 -0.28 -0.58
C THR A 116 -6.52 0.21 -0.19
N ALA A 117 -5.55 -0.70 -0.06
CA ALA A 117 -4.13 -0.37 -0.02
C ALA A 117 -3.42 -0.94 -1.27
N PHE A 118 -2.38 -0.24 -1.69
CA PHE A 118 -1.56 -0.60 -2.83
C PHE A 118 -0.10 -0.65 -2.42
N PHE A 119 0.71 -1.37 -3.19
CA PHE A 119 2.16 -1.32 -3.04
C PHE A 119 2.84 -1.11 -4.38
N MET A 120 4.07 -0.59 -4.32
CA MET A 120 4.97 -0.47 -5.47
C MET A 120 6.38 -0.89 -5.08
N THR A 121 7.03 -1.62 -5.98
CA THR A 121 8.43 -2.04 -5.88
C THR A 121 9.27 -1.27 -6.89
N GLY A 122 10.57 -1.14 -6.66
CA GLY A 122 11.46 -0.41 -7.56
C GLY A 122 12.78 -0.06 -6.90
N ILE A 123 13.44 0.95 -7.44
CA ILE A 123 14.71 1.50 -6.94
C ILE A 123 14.47 2.87 -6.29
N HIS A 124 15.34 3.26 -5.35
CA HIS A 124 15.29 4.56 -4.67
C HIS A 124 13.92 4.85 -4.00
N LEU A 125 13.34 3.81 -3.40
CA LEU A 125 12.00 3.87 -2.81
C LEU A 125 11.94 4.78 -1.57
N ASP A 126 13.04 4.90 -0.83
CA ASP A 126 13.21 5.86 0.26
C ASP A 126 13.04 7.31 -0.22
N TYR A 127 13.74 7.68 -1.29
CA TYR A 127 13.63 8.99 -1.91
C TYR A 127 12.23 9.24 -2.48
N LEU A 128 11.66 8.25 -3.20
CA LEU A 128 10.31 8.37 -3.73
C LEU A 128 9.27 8.51 -2.60
N THR A 129 9.44 7.80 -1.48
CA THR A 129 8.58 7.94 -0.30
C THR A 129 8.65 9.34 0.30
N ALA A 130 9.82 9.98 0.28
CA ALA A 130 9.98 11.35 0.73
C ALA A 130 9.15 12.33 -0.13
N LEU A 131 9.26 12.21 -1.46
CA LEU A 131 8.49 13.04 -2.39
C LEU A 131 6.99 12.77 -2.26
N LEU A 132 6.56 11.51 -2.22
CA LEU A 132 5.14 11.17 -2.14
C LEU A 132 4.46 11.61 -0.84
N ASN A 133 5.23 11.79 0.24
CA ASN A 133 4.75 12.35 1.50
C ASN A 133 4.94 13.87 1.63
N SER A 134 5.47 14.56 0.61
CA SER A 134 5.60 16.02 0.62
C SER A 134 4.25 16.69 0.37
N ARG A 135 4.04 17.83 1.04
CA ARG A 135 2.88 18.70 0.84
C ARG A 135 2.83 19.22 -0.59
N VAL A 136 3.97 19.69 -1.11
CA VAL A 136 4.06 20.20 -2.48
C VAL A 136 3.72 19.14 -3.53
N PHE A 137 4.24 17.92 -3.40
CA PHE A 137 3.87 16.83 -4.31
C PHE A 137 2.43 16.36 -4.14
N SER A 138 1.91 16.37 -2.91
CA SER A 138 0.50 16.09 -2.65
C SER A 138 -0.41 17.12 -3.33
N TYR A 139 -0.04 18.39 -3.27
CA TYR A 139 -0.72 19.48 -3.97
C TYR A 139 -0.68 19.30 -5.48
N ILE A 140 0.51 19.12 -6.05
CA ILE A 140 0.67 18.85 -7.50
C ILE A 140 -0.21 17.68 -7.93
N PHE A 141 -0.19 16.57 -7.18
CA PHE A 141 -1.04 15.42 -7.47
C PHE A 141 -2.52 15.78 -7.43
N LYS A 142 -2.99 16.40 -6.34
CA LYS A 142 -4.39 16.74 -6.12
C LYS A 142 -4.92 17.70 -7.20
N THR A 143 -4.15 18.71 -7.54
CA THR A 143 -4.54 19.79 -8.47
C THR A 143 -4.52 19.33 -9.92
N PHE A 144 -3.51 18.55 -10.34
CA PHE A 144 -3.29 18.26 -11.75
C PHE A 144 -3.57 16.81 -12.16
N TYR A 145 -3.53 15.84 -11.22
CA TYR A 145 -3.49 14.41 -11.57
C TYR A 145 -4.59 13.56 -10.92
N ALA A 146 -5.11 13.91 -9.74
CA ALA A 146 -5.99 13.04 -8.95
C ALA A 146 -7.33 12.66 -9.63
N GLY A 147 -7.68 13.36 -10.72
CA GLY A 147 -8.90 13.09 -11.50
C GLY A 147 -10.18 13.47 -10.75
N GLY A 148 -10.07 14.41 -9.79
CA GLY A 148 -11.17 14.91 -8.97
C GLY A 148 -11.00 14.62 -7.46
N GLY A 149 -11.78 15.34 -6.65
CA GLY A 149 -11.86 15.13 -5.20
C GLY A 149 -12.80 13.99 -4.79
N LEU A 150 -12.78 13.65 -3.51
CA LEU A 150 -13.67 12.69 -2.86
C LEU A 150 -14.28 13.34 -1.59
N GLY A 151 -15.54 13.72 -1.66
CA GLY A 151 -16.17 14.52 -0.60
C GLY A 151 -15.58 15.93 -0.53
N SER A 152 -15.53 16.52 0.66
CA SER A 152 -14.99 17.88 0.88
C SER A 152 -13.46 17.93 0.91
N GLU A 153 -12.81 16.92 1.49
CA GLU A 153 -11.37 16.96 1.81
C GLU A 153 -10.56 15.79 1.25
N GLY A 154 -11.22 14.71 0.82
CA GLY A 154 -10.56 13.49 0.40
C GLY A 154 -10.11 13.51 -1.06
N TYR A 155 -9.17 12.65 -1.41
CA TYR A 155 -8.78 12.37 -2.78
C TYR A 155 -8.24 10.92 -2.90
N ARG A 156 -8.04 10.45 -4.14
CA ARG A 156 -7.65 9.07 -4.42
C ARG A 156 -6.31 8.96 -5.14
N TYR A 157 -5.36 8.23 -4.55
CA TYR A 157 -4.12 7.81 -5.22
C TYR A 157 -4.35 6.60 -6.14
N LYS A 158 -5.16 6.79 -7.19
CA LYS A 158 -5.35 5.75 -8.20
C LYS A 158 -4.05 5.52 -8.97
N LYS A 159 -3.64 4.25 -9.12
CA LYS A 159 -2.47 3.86 -9.94
C LYS A 159 -2.48 4.54 -11.30
N ALA A 160 -3.61 4.54 -12.00
CA ALA A 160 -3.74 5.11 -13.35
C ALA A 160 -3.38 6.60 -13.45
N PHE A 161 -3.45 7.33 -12.34
CA PHE A 161 -3.14 8.75 -12.26
C PHE A 161 -1.77 9.01 -11.66
N LEU A 162 -1.42 8.24 -10.61
CA LEU A 162 -0.15 8.40 -9.91
C LEU A 162 1.06 8.17 -10.82
N ILE A 163 0.94 7.27 -11.81
CA ILE A 163 2.00 7.00 -12.80
C ILE A 163 2.29 8.20 -13.73
N ASN A 164 1.38 9.16 -13.84
CA ASN A 164 1.53 10.32 -14.72
C ASN A 164 2.16 11.53 -14.01
N MET A 165 2.28 11.48 -12.67
CA MET A 165 2.85 12.58 -11.91
C MET A 165 4.36 12.69 -12.16
N PRO A 166 4.88 13.85 -12.56
CA PRO A 166 6.30 14.04 -12.82
C PRO A 166 7.09 13.94 -11.52
N ILE A 167 8.07 13.03 -11.48
CA ILE A 167 8.97 12.83 -10.34
C ILE A 167 10.40 13.20 -10.75
N PRO A 168 11.08 14.11 -10.03
CA PRO A 168 12.49 14.38 -10.23
C PRO A 168 13.32 13.11 -10.03
N LYS A 169 14.04 12.67 -11.07
CA LYS A 169 14.85 11.46 -11.02
C LYS A 169 15.92 11.56 -9.93
N TYR A 170 16.14 10.45 -9.22
CA TYR A 170 17.25 10.36 -8.27
C TYR A 170 18.59 10.37 -9.02
N LYS A 171 19.46 11.30 -8.67
CA LYS A 171 20.82 11.48 -9.22
C LYS A 171 21.89 11.51 -8.13
N ALA A 172 21.52 11.13 -6.89
CA ALA A 172 22.40 11.15 -5.73
C ALA A 172 23.05 12.53 -5.45
N SER A 173 22.35 13.62 -5.78
CA SER A 173 22.83 14.97 -5.46
C SER A 173 22.85 15.20 -3.94
N PRO A 174 23.63 16.18 -3.43
CA PRO A 174 23.70 16.46 -2.00
C PRO A 174 22.32 16.69 -1.35
N ILE A 175 21.44 17.44 -2.02
CA ILE A 175 20.08 17.71 -1.52
C ILE A 175 19.20 16.46 -1.51
N GLN A 176 19.32 15.56 -2.50
CA GLN A 176 18.57 14.30 -2.52
C GLN A 176 19.03 13.36 -1.40
N LYS A 177 20.34 13.28 -1.16
CA LYS A 177 20.89 12.52 -0.03
C LYS A 177 20.44 13.08 1.32
N GLN A 178 20.40 14.42 1.43
CA GLN A 178 19.89 15.10 2.63
C GLN A 178 18.43 14.73 2.90
N ILE A 179 17.55 14.78 1.88
CA ILE A 179 16.13 14.41 1.99
C ILE A 179 15.98 12.98 2.55
N ILE A 180 16.73 12.02 2.00
CA ILE A 180 16.72 10.63 2.47
C ILE A 180 17.17 10.54 3.93
N ASN A 181 18.26 11.22 4.29
CA ASN A 181 18.80 11.19 5.65
C ASN A 181 17.81 11.77 6.68
N LEU A 182 17.12 12.87 6.33
CA LEU A 182 16.07 13.45 7.16
C LEU A 182 14.91 12.47 7.36
N CYS A 183 14.49 11.77 6.30
CA CYS A 183 13.44 10.75 6.41
C CYS A 183 13.85 9.59 7.35
N ASN A 184 15.10 9.13 7.23
CA ASN A 184 15.61 8.02 8.05
C ASN A 184 15.78 8.38 9.54
N THR A 185 16.07 9.65 9.84
CA THR A 185 16.23 10.15 11.21
C THR A 185 14.92 10.67 11.81
N ARG A 186 13.83 10.66 11.04
CA ARG A 186 12.50 11.15 11.44
C ARG A 186 11.95 10.48 12.70
N SER A 187 12.21 9.19 12.90
CA SER A 187 11.77 8.44 14.08
C SER A 187 12.49 8.83 15.37
N LEU A 188 13.62 9.55 15.27
CA LEU A 188 14.50 9.87 16.39
C LEU A 188 14.35 11.32 16.90
N ARG A 189 13.55 12.16 16.23
CA ARG A 189 13.36 13.58 16.62
C ARG A 189 11.90 14.02 16.52
N ASN A 190 11.64 15.28 16.86
CA ASN A 190 10.35 15.92 16.66
C ASN A 190 9.94 15.85 15.18
N HIS A 191 8.86 15.11 14.91
CA HIS A 191 8.37 14.86 13.57
C HIS A 191 8.03 16.13 12.80
N VAL A 192 7.53 17.17 13.47
CA VAL A 192 7.06 18.40 12.80
C VAL A 192 8.23 19.19 12.24
N GLU A 193 9.32 19.31 13.00
CA GLU A 193 10.51 20.05 12.58
C GLU A 193 11.20 19.36 11.39
N ILE A 194 11.41 18.05 11.49
CA ILE A 194 11.98 17.25 10.39
C ILE A 194 11.09 17.31 9.15
N ASP A 195 9.76 17.20 9.31
CA ASP A 195 8.83 17.29 8.17
C ASP A 195 8.95 18.64 7.45
N ASN A 196 9.14 19.72 8.20
CA ASN A 196 9.37 21.05 7.63
C ASN A 196 10.73 21.18 6.93
N GLU A 197 11.79 20.57 7.47
CA GLU A 197 13.10 20.54 6.81
C GLU A 197 13.06 19.72 5.51
N ILE A 198 12.41 18.55 5.53
CA ILE A 198 12.20 17.73 4.32
C ILE A 198 11.46 18.55 3.27
N GLU A 199 10.37 19.22 3.65
CA GLU A 199 9.59 20.04 2.72
C GLU A 199 10.43 21.16 2.10
N LYS A 200 11.22 21.89 2.91
CA LYS A 200 12.13 22.94 2.42
C LYS A 200 13.16 22.37 1.44
N SER A 201 13.76 21.23 1.74
CA SER A 201 14.70 20.57 0.82
C SER A 201 14.02 20.13 -0.48
N ILE A 202 12.77 19.69 -0.44
CA ILE A 202 12.02 19.29 -1.63
C ILE A 202 11.67 20.51 -2.50
N ILE A 203 11.19 21.61 -1.90
CA ILE A 203 10.93 22.89 -2.59
C ILE A 203 12.19 23.38 -3.32
N ASN A 204 13.32 23.38 -2.63
CA ASN A 204 14.62 23.76 -3.21
C ASN A 204 15.05 22.81 -4.33
N LEU A 205 14.78 21.51 -4.21
CA LEU A 205 15.13 20.50 -5.23
C LEU A 205 14.38 20.74 -6.55
N ILE A 206 13.10 21.13 -6.47
CA ILE A 206 12.28 21.38 -7.67
C ILE A 206 12.36 22.84 -8.16
N GLY A 207 13.03 23.71 -7.40
CA GLY A 207 13.30 25.09 -7.79
C GLY A 207 12.13 26.05 -7.63
N LEU A 208 11.18 25.76 -6.73
CA LEU A 208 10.08 26.70 -6.44
C LEU A 208 10.60 27.92 -5.67
N SER A 209 10.12 29.09 -6.06
CA SER A 209 10.29 30.34 -5.33
C SER A 209 9.54 30.31 -4.00
N ARG A 210 9.84 31.27 -3.12
CA ARG A 210 9.12 31.43 -1.85
C ARG A 210 7.65 31.74 -2.08
N ASP A 211 7.33 32.55 -3.08
CA ASP A 211 5.95 32.95 -3.36
C ASP A 211 5.13 31.76 -3.87
N GLU A 212 5.67 30.95 -4.78
CA GLU A 212 5.04 29.71 -5.22
C GLU A 212 4.85 28.72 -4.07
N ALA A 213 5.87 28.56 -3.22
CA ALA A 213 5.77 27.71 -2.05
C ALA A 213 4.71 28.20 -1.05
N ASN A 214 4.55 29.52 -0.89
CA ASN A 214 3.54 30.10 0.00
C ASN A 214 2.13 29.85 -0.53
N ILE A 215 1.87 30.06 -1.83
CA ILE A 215 0.58 29.75 -2.47
C ILE A 215 0.20 28.29 -2.21
N ILE A 216 1.16 27.38 -2.42
CA ILE A 216 0.95 25.95 -2.17
C ILE A 216 0.64 25.68 -0.69
N ASN A 217 1.33 26.33 0.24
CA ASN A 217 1.09 26.13 1.66
C ASN A 217 -0.28 26.68 2.11
N GLU A 218 -0.76 27.77 1.51
CA GLU A 218 -2.09 28.34 1.78
C GLU A 218 -3.22 27.41 1.31
N GLU A 219 -3.05 26.72 0.18
CA GLU A 219 -4.07 25.80 -0.34
C GLU A 219 -4.11 24.42 0.36
N ILE A 220 -3.10 24.10 1.17
CA ILE A 220 -2.98 22.81 1.88
C ILE A 220 -3.44 22.90 3.35
N ASN A 221 -3.44 24.09 3.94
CA ASN A 221 -3.89 24.34 5.32
C ASN A 221 -5.40 24.49 5.42
#